data_AF-A0A8S1HV62-F1
#
_entry.id   AF-A0A8S1HV62-F1
#
_cell.length_a   1.000
_cell.length_b   1.000
_cell.length_c   1.000
_cell.angle_alpha   90.00
_cell.angle_beta   90.00
_cell.angle_gamma   90.00
#
_symmetry.space_group_name_H-M   'P 1'
#
loop_
_entity.id
_entity.type
_entity.pdbx_description
1 polymer ?
#
loop_
_entity_poly.entity_id
_entity_poly.type
_entity_poly.pdbx_seq_one_letter_code
_entity_poly.pdbx_strand_id
1 'polypeptide(L)'
;MRKHSPKNGACFVCLSPYWHRNLHNELLVDKVKVMSAYELDTLPLLWRNVMFKNTHFCEHVCHSWLSRSMWLKKLNTNRSYKPAESMDFEFLRKEALRLENMMDEVMAMLKRRQQISDCREYLLIFANRTYSKKNQLTWQPSKGQNIVGSWYGLAEALIEQYCSYLDLEDVHEREQRLLIWKHYAIALTHHLVDLNTNSRKC
;
A
#
# COMPACT_ATOMS: atom_id res chain seq x y z
N MET A 1 11.64 -20.73 -1.56
CA MET A 1 11.35 -20.61 -0.11
C MET A 1 12.42 -19.78 0.59
N ARG A 2 12.32 -18.45 0.54
CA ARG A 2 12.92 -17.69 1.64
C ARG A 2 12.07 -17.95 2.87
N LYS A 3 12.62 -18.67 3.85
CA LYS A 3 11.99 -18.81 5.17
C LYS A 3 11.75 -17.40 5.70
N HIS A 4 10.49 -16.97 5.75
CA HIS A 4 10.06 -15.87 6.61
C HIS A 4 10.22 -16.36 8.05
N SER A 5 11.48 -16.45 8.50
CA SER A 5 11.82 -16.92 9.83
C SER A 5 11.40 -15.81 10.79
N PRO A 6 10.48 -16.04 11.73
CA PRO A 6 10.19 -15.10 12.80
C PRO A 6 11.32 -15.24 13.81
N LYS A 7 12.55 -14.84 13.45
CA LYS A 7 13.63 -14.90 14.43
C LYS A 7 13.41 -13.88 15.55
N ASN A 8 12.65 -12.81 15.32
CA ASN A 8 12.43 -11.72 16.29
C ASN A 8 10.98 -11.17 16.35
N GLY A 9 9.95 -11.99 16.10
CA GLY A 9 8.55 -11.55 16.21
C GLY A 9 7.66 -11.97 15.05
N ALA A 10 6.34 -11.77 15.22
CA ALA A 10 5.34 -12.19 14.25
C ALA A 10 5.53 -11.48 12.90
N CYS A 11 5.57 -12.26 11.83
CA CYS A 11 5.65 -11.75 10.47
C CYS A 11 4.29 -11.11 10.12
N PHE A 12 4.28 -9.81 9.81
CA PHE A 12 3.08 -9.02 9.48
C PHE A 12 2.23 -9.67 8.36
N VAL A 13 2.92 -10.09 7.30
CA VAL A 13 2.44 -10.93 6.19
C VAL A 13 1.67 -12.16 6.70
N CYS A 14 2.14 -12.82 7.75
CA CYS A 14 1.52 -14.04 8.26
C CYS A 14 0.32 -13.80 9.19
N LEU A 15 0.10 -12.56 9.64
CA LEU A 15 -0.98 -12.20 10.57
C LEU A 15 -2.14 -11.45 9.92
N SER A 16 -2.02 -11.09 8.64
CA SER A 16 -3.02 -10.26 8.00
C SER A 16 -4.22 -11.07 7.51
N PRO A 17 -5.46 -10.64 7.85
CA PRO A 17 -6.68 -11.32 7.43
C PRO A 17 -6.95 -11.15 5.93
N TYR A 18 -6.28 -10.19 5.29
CA TYR A 18 -6.37 -9.94 3.84
C TYR A 18 -5.28 -10.68 3.05
N TRP A 19 -4.36 -11.35 3.77
CA TRP A 19 -3.24 -12.09 3.21
C TRP A 19 -3.66 -13.48 2.74
N HIS A 20 -4.30 -13.56 1.58
CA HIS A 20 -4.66 -14.85 1.00
C HIS A 20 -3.40 -15.59 0.52
N ARG A 21 -3.22 -16.83 0.99
CA ARG A 21 -2.07 -17.71 0.69
C ARG A 21 -1.79 -17.91 -0.81
N ASN A 22 -2.77 -17.67 -1.68
CA ASN A 22 -2.68 -17.94 -3.11
C ASN A 22 -2.08 -16.80 -3.94
N LEU A 23 -2.00 -15.58 -3.40
CA LEU A 23 -1.47 -14.40 -4.12
C LEU A 23 0.05 -14.22 -3.95
N HIS A 24 0.70 -15.07 -3.16
CA HIS A 24 2.13 -14.95 -2.83
C HIS A 24 2.93 -16.22 -3.12
N ASN A 25 2.46 -17.08 -4.02
CA ASN A 25 3.31 -18.13 -4.56
C ASN A 25 4.49 -17.43 -5.26
N GLU A 26 5.74 -17.66 -4.81
CA GLU A 26 6.97 -17.09 -5.40
C GLU A 26 7.02 -17.34 -6.93
N LEU A 27 6.36 -18.41 -7.40
CA LEU A 27 6.22 -18.77 -8.82
C LEU A 27 5.19 -17.93 -9.60
N LEU A 28 4.37 -17.14 -8.91
CA LEU A 28 3.29 -16.31 -9.47
C LEU A 28 3.52 -14.81 -9.25
N VAL A 29 4.59 -14.38 -8.56
CA VAL A 29 4.86 -12.96 -8.28
C VAL A 29 4.88 -12.12 -9.56
N ASP A 30 5.48 -12.62 -10.64
CA ASP A 30 5.50 -11.90 -11.92
C ASP A 30 4.11 -11.84 -12.58
N LYS A 31 3.25 -12.85 -12.33
CA LYS A 31 1.86 -12.85 -12.81
C LYS A 31 0.98 -11.89 -12.02
N VAL A 32 1.28 -11.67 -10.74
CA VAL A 32 0.55 -10.76 -9.83
C VAL A 32 0.90 -9.28 -10.08
N LYS A 33 1.96 -9.00 -10.85
CA LYS A 33 2.35 -7.62 -11.24
C LYS A 33 1.64 -7.11 -12.49
N VAL A 34 0.97 -8.00 -13.23
CA VAL A 34 0.36 -7.71 -14.53
C VAL A 34 -1.15 -7.79 -14.38
N MET A 35 -1.83 -6.71 -14.73
CA MET A 35 -3.28 -6.64 -14.67
C MET A 35 -3.89 -6.97 -16.02
N SER A 36 -5.03 -7.66 -16.01
CA SER A 36 -5.80 -7.96 -17.22
C SER A 36 -6.40 -6.68 -17.82
N ALA A 37 -6.73 -6.71 -19.12
CA ALA A 37 -7.36 -5.58 -19.80
C ALA A 37 -8.68 -5.16 -19.13
N TYR A 38 -9.47 -6.12 -18.66
CA TYR A 38 -10.70 -5.86 -17.93
C TYR A 38 -10.46 -5.10 -16.62
N GLU A 39 -9.43 -5.50 -15.86
CA GLU A 39 -9.06 -4.82 -14.63
C GLU A 39 -8.57 -3.39 -14.88
N LEU A 40 -7.75 -3.18 -15.92
CA LEU A 40 -7.27 -1.85 -16.30
C LEU A 40 -8.40 -0.91 -16.72
N ASP A 41 -9.41 -1.42 -17.42
CA ASP A 41 -10.59 -0.63 -17.82
C ASP A 41 -11.50 -0.34 -16.61
N THR A 42 -11.53 -1.24 -15.60
CA THR A 42 -12.42 -1.12 -14.43
C THR A 42 -11.84 -0.26 -13.30
N LEU A 43 -10.53 -0.35 -13.04
CA LEU A 43 -9.88 0.31 -11.91
C LEU A 43 -10.09 1.83 -11.82
N PRO A 44 -9.93 2.61 -12.92
CA PRO A 44 -10.16 4.06 -12.86
C PRO A 44 -11.60 4.41 -12.47
N LEU A 45 -12.58 3.55 -12.80
CA LEU A 45 -13.98 3.72 -12.41
C LEU A 45 -14.15 3.45 -10.91
N LEU A 46 -13.55 2.38 -10.40
CA LEU A 46 -13.57 2.07 -8.97
C LEU A 46 -12.93 3.20 -8.15
N TRP A 47 -11.79 3.71 -8.61
CA TRP A 47 -11.09 4.81 -7.96
C TRP A 47 -11.96 6.07 -7.89
N ARG A 48 -12.54 6.48 -9.02
CA ARG A 48 -13.45 7.63 -9.05
C ARG A 48 -14.63 7.45 -8.10
N ASN A 49 -15.21 6.24 -8.04
CA ASN A 49 -16.32 5.95 -7.15
C ASN A 49 -15.92 6.04 -5.66
N VAL A 50 -14.74 5.52 -5.31
CA VAL A 50 -14.18 5.63 -3.95
C VAL A 50 -14.04 7.10 -3.56
N MET A 51 -13.39 7.91 -4.40
CA MET A 51 -13.15 9.32 -4.09
C MET A 51 -14.43 10.15 -4.07
N PHE A 52 -15.41 9.81 -4.90
CA PHE A 52 -16.72 10.47 -4.90
C PHE A 52 -17.50 10.23 -3.61
N LYS A 53 -17.49 9.00 -3.10
CA LYS A 53 -18.27 8.65 -1.90
C LYS A 53 -17.48 8.83 -0.58
N ASN A 54 -16.15 8.82 -0.63
CA ASN A 54 -15.28 9.00 0.52
C ASN A 54 -14.09 9.92 0.16
N THR A 55 -14.28 11.23 0.37
CA THR A 55 -13.24 12.24 0.14
C THR A 55 -12.05 12.12 1.09
N HIS A 56 -12.21 11.40 2.20
CA HIS A 56 -11.16 11.17 3.22
C HIS A 56 -10.51 9.79 3.09
N PHE A 57 -10.74 9.08 1.99
CA PHE A 57 -10.23 7.72 1.79
C PHE A 57 -8.71 7.63 2.01
N CYS A 58 -7.94 8.51 1.37
CA CYS A 58 -6.48 8.52 1.52
C CYS A 58 -6.03 8.88 2.94
N GLU A 59 -6.76 9.74 3.66
CA GLU A 59 -6.47 10.05 5.06
C GLU A 59 -6.66 8.81 5.95
N HIS A 60 -7.74 8.06 5.75
CA HIS A 60 -7.96 6.80 6.47
C HIS A 60 -6.90 5.75 6.14
N VAL A 61 -6.50 5.62 4.87
CA VAL A 61 -5.43 4.71 4.44
C VAL A 61 -4.12 5.10 5.10
N CYS A 62 -3.71 6.36 5.02
CA CYS A 62 -2.48 6.85 5.63
C CYS A 62 -2.51 6.70 7.15
N HIS A 63 -3.62 7.01 7.81
CA HIS A 63 -3.75 6.85 9.25
C HIS A 63 -3.58 5.39 9.66
N SER A 64 -4.27 4.47 8.96
CA SER A 64 -4.21 3.04 9.24
C SER A 64 -2.79 2.48 9.01
N TRP A 65 -2.17 2.83 7.89
CA TRP A 65 -0.82 2.42 7.53
C TRP A 65 0.27 2.98 8.46
N LEU A 66 0.23 4.28 8.77
CA LEU A 66 1.23 4.95 9.62
C LEU A 66 1.10 4.52 11.08
N SER A 67 -0.12 4.31 11.58
CA SER A 67 -0.36 3.78 12.94
C SER A 67 0.28 2.40 13.10
N ARG A 68 0.11 1.50 12.12
CA ARG A 68 0.75 0.18 12.09
C ARG A 68 2.27 0.27 12.01
N SER A 69 2.78 1.15 11.14
CA SER A 69 4.22 1.36 10.97
C SER A 69 4.89 1.93 12.22
N MET A 70 4.23 2.85 12.93
CA MET A 70 4.69 3.39 14.21
C MET A 70 4.68 2.36 15.32
N TRP A 71 3.63 1.55 15.41
CA TRP A 71 3.53 0.46 16.38
C TRP A 71 4.70 -0.54 16.22
N LEU A 72 5.08 -0.87 14.99
CA LEU A 72 6.22 -1.73 14.70
C LEU A 72 7.58 -1.12 15.10
N LYS A 73 7.77 0.19 14.87
CA LYS A 73 8.97 0.89 15.36
C LYS A 73 9.07 0.82 16.89
N LYS A 74 7.93 0.93 17.58
CA LYS A 74 7.85 0.94 19.05
C LYS A 74 8.11 -0.45 19.65
N LEU A 75 7.57 -1.53 19.07
CA LEU A 75 7.86 -2.91 19.49
C LEU A 75 9.35 -3.27 19.42
N ASN A 76 10.08 -2.77 18.43
CA ASN A 76 11.52 -3.01 18.30
C ASN A 76 12.38 -2.23 19.31
N THR A 77 11.80 -1.31 20.10
CA THR A 77 12.57 -0.38 20.96
C THR A 77 12.50 -0.66 22.47
N ASN A 78 11.81 -1.70 22.95
CA ASN A 78 11.77 -2.12 24.38
C ASN A 78 11.51 -0.98 25.40
N ARG A 79 10.87 0.13 25.02
CA ARG A 79 10.56 1.25 25.92
C ARG A 79 9.09 1.23 26.32
N SER A 80 8.88 1.39 27.64
CA SER A 80 7.56 1.51 28.29
C SER A 80 6.66 2.52 27.59
N TYR A 81 5.42 2.10 27.35
CA TYR A 81 4.39 2.82 26.62
C TYR A 81 3.88 4.03 27.42
N LYS A 82 4.05 5.24 26.87
CA LYS A 82 3.19 6.38 27.20
C LYS A 82 2.22 6.60 26.03
N PRO A 83 0.90 6.43 26.23
CA PRO A 83 -0.11 6.75 25.24
C PRO A 83 -0.24 8.28 25.14
N ALA A 84 0.60 8.93 24.35
CA ALA A 84 0.31 10.27 23.85
C ALA A 84 1.34 10.63 22.79
N GLU A 85 0.90 10.65 21.54
CA GLU A 85 1.22 11.70 20.58
C GLU A 85 0.21 11.47 19.45
N SER A 86 -0.84 12.30 19.42
CA SER A 86 -1.74 12.40 18.28
C SER A 86 -0.88 12.46 17.02
N MET A 87 -1.13 11.56 16.05
CA MET A 87 -0.53 11.70 14.73
C MET A 87 -0.80 13.13 14.27
N ASP A 88 0.25 13.89 13.97
CA ASP A 88 0.12 15.27 13.54
C ASP A 88 -0.84 15.31 12.35
N PHE A 89 -2.00 15.95 12.57
CA PHE A 89 -3.07 16.01 11.59
C PHE A 89 -2.61 16.70 10.30
N GLU A 90 -1.73 17.69 10.40
CA GLU A 90 -1.18 18.39 9.25
C GLU A 90 -0.24 17.47 8.44
N PHE A 91 0.58 16.67 9.13
CA PHE A 91 1.41 15.65 8.51
C PHE A 91 0.55 14.59 7.81
N LEU A 92 -0.44 14.03 8.51
CA LEU A 92 -1.34 13.01 7.95
C LEU A 92 -2.02 13.51 6.67
N ARG A 93 -2.55 14.74 6.70
CA ARG A 93 -3.22 15.34 5.54
C ARG A 93 -2.28 15.55 4.36
N LYS A 94 -1.02 15.98 4.59
CA LYS A 94 -0.01 16.10 3.53
C LYS A 94 0.31 14.76 2.89
N GLU A 95 0.44 13.70 3.69
CA GLU A 95 0.74 12.37 3.18
C GLU A 95 -0.46 11.74 2.47
N ALA A 96 -1.68 12.01 2.93
CA ALA A 96 -2.91 11.61 2.26
C ALA A 96 -3.06 12.27 0.88
N LEU A 97 -2.87 13.58 0.79
CA LEU A 97 -2.91 14.32 -0.48
C LEU A 97 -1.84 13.80 -1.46
N ARG A 98 -0.67 13.42 -0.93
CA ARG A 98 0.40 12.84 -1.73
C ARG A 98 0.03 11.45 -2.26
N LEU A 99 -0.59 10.61 -1.43
CA LEU A 99 -1.11 9.30 -1.84
C LEU A 99 -2.18 9.47 -2.92
N GLU A 100 -3.12 10.38 -2.72
CA GLU A 100 -4.19 10.72 -3.66
C GLU A 100 -3.61 11.12 -5.01
N ASN A 101 -2.71 12.11 -5.05
CA ASN A 101 -2.07 12.55 -6.30
C ASN A 101 -1.33 11.40 -7.02
N MET A 102 -0.65 10.52 -6.28
CA MET A 102 0.01 9.36 -6.88
C MET A 102 -1.02 8.40 -7.48
N MET A 103 -2.12 8.13 -6.77
CA MET A 103 -3.19 7.26 -7.26
C MET A 103 -3.87 7.87 -8.49
N ASP A 104 -4.15 9.17 -8.51
CA ASP A 104 -4.74 9.85 -9.66
C ASP A 104 -3.87 9.72 -10.92
N GLU A 105 -2.56 9.96 -10.80
CA GLU A 105 -1.61 9.83 -11.91
C GLU A 105 -1.51 8.38 -12.40
N VAL A 106 -1.41 7.41 -11.48
CA VAL A 106 -1.42 5.99 -11.85
C VAL A 106 -2.72 5.63 -12.58
N MET A 107 -3.87 6.02 -12.05
CA MET A 107 -5.17 5.72 -12.64
C MET A 107 -5.36 6.38 -14.02
N ALA A 108 -4.84 7.58 -14.22
CA ALA A 108 -4.85 8.26 -15.52
C ALA A 108 -4.04 7.49 -16.57
N MET A 109 -2.92 6.87 -16.16
CA MET A 109 -2.09 6.04 -17.02
C MET A 109 -2.74 4.68 -17.30
N LEU A 110 -3.33 4.04 -16.28
CA LEU A 110 -4.07 2.77 -16.46
C LEU A 110 -5.27 2.95 -17.41
N LYS A 111 -5.94 4.12 -17.40
CA LYS A 111 -7.01 4.45 -18.36
C LYS A 111 -6.54 4.47 -19.82
N ARG A 112 -5.25 4.68 -20.06
CA ARG A 112 -4.60 4.56 -21.39
C ARG A 112 -4.14 3.13 -21.68
N ARG A 113 -4.62 2.14 -20.91
CA ARG A 113 -4.26 0.72 -20.97
C ARG A 113 -2.80 0.42 -20.70
N GLN A 114 -2.13 1.30 -19.96
CA GLN A 114 -0.78 1.05 -19.47
C GLN A 114 -0.81 0.14 -18.25
N GLN A 115 0.27 -0.60 -18.03
CA GLN A 115 0.47 -1.41 -16.84
C GLN A 115 1.06 -0.55 -15.71
N ILE A 116 0.95 -1.02 -14.46
CA ILE A 116 1.58 -0.33 -13.32
C ILE A 116 3.11 -0.24 -13.51
N SER A 117 3.72 -1.21 -14.20
CA SER A 117 5.15 -1.19 -14.55
C SER A 117 5.54 0.02 -15.40
N ASP A 118 4.62 0.55 -16.19
CA ASP A 118 4.87 1.68 -17.08
C ASP A 118 4.86 3.01 -16.30
N CYS A 119 4.22 3.03 -15.12
CA CYS A 119 4.20 4.16 -14.20
C CYS A 119 5.49 4.31 -13.37
N ARG A 120 6.56 3.59 -13.73
CA ARG A 120 7.80 3.46 -12.94
C ARG A 120 8.38 4.81 -12.49
N GLU A 121 8.49 5.77 -13.40
CA GLU A 121 9.10 7.08 -13.10
C GLU A 121 8.29 7.86 -12.06
N TYR A 122 6.96 7.85 -12.18
CA TYR A 122 6.05 8.47 -11.20
C TYR A 122 6.11 7.78 -9.85
N LEU A 123 6.12 6.45 -9.83
CA LEU A 123 6.27 5.66 -8.61
C LEU A 123 7.63 5.91 -7.94
N LEU A 124 8.70 6.14 -8.73
CA LEU A 124 10.01 6.54 -8.21
C LEU A 124 10.01 7.95 -7.63
N ILE A 125 9.37 8.92 -8.29
CA ILE A 125 9.23 10.28 -7.76
C ILE A 125 8.45 10.24 -6.44
N PHE A 126 7.36 9.48 -6.39
CA PHE A 126 6.60 9.25 -5.17
C PHE A 126 7.42 8.53 -4.12
N ALA A 127 8.20 7.50 -4.45
CA ALA A 127 9.04 6.82 -3.49
C ALA A 127 10.21 7.70 -2.98
N ASN A 128 10.80 8.55 -3.83
CA ASN A 128 12.01 9.33 -3.53
C ASN A 128 11.73 10.68 -2.87
N ARG A 129 10.57 11.31 -3.11
CA ARG A 129 10.16 12.57 -2.43
C ARG A 129 9.89 12.39 -0.93
N THR A 130 10.16 11.21 -0.37
CA THR A 130 10.06 10.95 1.07
C THR A 130 11.30 11.46 1.81
N TYR A 131 11.50 12.77 1.79
CA TYR A 131 12.46 13.39 2.69
C TYR A 131 11.75 13.72 4.00
N SER A 132 12.18 13.11 5.09
CA SER A 132 12.04 13.72 6.40
C SER A 132 13.41 13.90 7.03
N LYS A 133 13.60 15.11 7.58
CA LYS A 133 14.60 15.39 8.61
C LYS A 133 14.49 14.35 9.72
N LYS A 134 15.65 13.92 10.23
CA LYS A 134 16.03 12.95 11.29
C LYS A 134 14.98 12.15 12.12
N ASN A 135 13.68 12.46 12.22
CA ASN A 135 12.74 11.78 13.11
C ASN A 135 11.28 11.55 12.60
N GLN A 136 10.88 11.92 11.37
CA GLN A 136 9.49 11.64 10.89
C GLN A 136 9.42 10.38 10.02
N LEU A 137 8.25 9.74 9.98
CA LEU A 137 8.00 8.56 9.14
C LEU A 137 8.17 8.93 7.67
N THR A 138 9.06 8.22 6.99
CA THR A 138 9.29 8.31 5.55
C THR A 138 8.64 7.11 4.88
N TRP A 139 7.99 7.26 3.71
CA TRP A 139 7.56 6.08 2.91
C TRP A 139 8.74 5.21 2.45
N GLN A 140 9.97 5.70 2.60
CA GLN A 140 11.17 4.87 2.56
C GLN A 140 11.63 4.54 3.99
N PRO A 141 11.50 3.30 4.47
CA PRO A 141 12.04 2.95 5.77
C PRO A 141 13.56 3.10 5.78
N SER A 142 14.06 3.74 6.84
CA SER A 142 15.50 3.95 7.04
C SER A 142 16.25 2.61 7.05
N LYS A 143 17.55 2.65 6.69
CA LYS A 143 18.44 1.48 6.65
C LYS A 143 18.22 0.60 7.88
N GLY A 144 17.81 -0.65 7.67
CA GLY A 144 17.58 -1.64 8.73
C GLY A 144 16.12 -1.93 9.10
N GLN A 145 15.14 -1.14 8.64
CA GLN A 145 13.72 -1.46 8.81
C GLN A 145 13.19 -2.30 7.64
N ASN A 146 12.25 -3.19 7.93
CA ASN A 146 11.66 -4.13 6.96
C ASN A 146 10.81 -3.36 5.91
N ILE A 147 11.47 -2.80 4.90
CA ILE A 147 10.88 -2.00 3.79
C ILE A 147 9.71 -2.72 3.17
N VAL A 148 9.89 -4.02 2.99
CA VAL A 148 8.89 -4.94 2.46
C VAL A 148 7.62 -4.93 3.34
N GLY A 149 7.77 -5.00 4.66
CA GLY A 149 6.64 -4.93 5.60
C GLY A 149 5.90 -3.59 5.62
N SER A 150 6.60 -2.47 5.39
CA SER A 150 5.94 -1.15 5.34
C SER A 150 5.07 -1.00 4.10
N TRP A 151 5.58 -1.38 2.91
CA TRP A 151 4.78 -1.33 1.68
C TRP A 151 3.62 -2.32 1.70
N TYR A 152 3.80 -3.50 2.27
CA TYR A 152 2.69 -4.42 2.46
C TYR A 152 1.64 -3.90 3.46
N GLY A 153 2.04 -3.14 4.47
CA GLY A 153 1.09 -2.43 5.33
C GLY A 153 0.25 -1.38 4.59
N LEU A 154 0.80 -0.77 3.53
CA LEU A 154 0.04 0.13 2.66
C LEU A 154 -0.99 -0.65 1.83
N ALA A 155 -0.60 -1.80 1.25
CA ALA A 155 -1.53 -2.65 0.51
C ALA A 155 -2.72 -3.06 1.38
N GLU A 156 -2.45 -3.46 2.62
CA GLU A 156 -3.51 -3.81 3.57
C GLU A 156 -4.40 -2.64 3.93
N ALA A 157 -3.83 -1.46 4.17
CA ALA A 157 -4.62 -0.28 4.46
C ALA A 157 -5.52 0.09 3.26
N LEU A 158 -5.02 0.00 2.03
CA LEU A 158 -5.81 0.21 0.81
C LEU A 158 -6.96 -0.79 0.70
N ILE A 159 -6.70 -2.08 0.99
CA ILE A 159 -7.73 -3.14 0.92
C ILE A 159 -8.76 -2.95 2.04
N GLU A 160 -8.32 -2.73 3.27
CA GLU A 160 -9.17 -2.55 4.43
C GLU A 160 -10.13 -1.37 4.26
N GLN A 161 -9.61 -0.20 3.85
CA GLN A 161 -10.45 0.98 3.65
C GLN A 161 -11.39 0.84 2.45
N TYR A 162 -11.03 0.04 1.45
CA TYR A 162 -11.95 -0.28 0.36
C TYR A 162 -13.05 -1.24 0.80
N CYS A 163 -12.72 -2.24 1.61
CA CYS A 163 -13.70 -3.17 2.18
C CYS A 163 -14.74 -2.46 3.06
N SER A 164 -14.31 -1.51 3.89
CA SER A 164 -15.23 -0.73 4.75
C SER A 164 -16.14 0.21 3.94
N TYR A 165 -15.79 0.47 2.69
CA TYR A 165 -16.53 1.33 1.77
C TYR A 165 -17.55 0.57 0.90
N LEU A 166 -17.36 -0.74 0.69
CA LEU A 166 -18.26 -1.57 -0.13
C LEU A 166 -19.60 -1.83 0.58
N ASP A 167 -20.48 -0.83 0.57
CA ASP A 167 -21.88 -0.94 1.01
C ASP A 167 -22.84 -0.99 -0.21
N LEU A 168 -23.80 -1.91 -0.12
CA LEU A 168 -25.04 -2.00 -0.93
C LEU A 168 -24.95 -2.46 -2.40
N GLU A 169 -23.93 -3.23 -2.78
CA GLU A 169 -23.82 -3.81 -4.13
C GLU A 169 -24.27 -5.27 -4.16
N ASP A 170 -24.71 -5.74 -5.34
CA ASP A 170 -24.91 -7.17 -5.61
C ASP A 170 -23.68 -7.97 -5.16
N VAL A 171 -23.91 -9.14 -4.54
CA VAL A 171 -22.84 -9.90 -3.89
C VAL A 171 -21.73 -10.27 -4.89
N HIS A 172 -22.09 -10.62 -6.11
CA HIS A 172 -21.12 -11.01 -7.13
C HIS A 172 -20.34 -9.80 -7.67
N GLU A 173 -21.02 -8.69 -7.90
CA GLU A 173 -20.37 -7.45 -8.32
C GLU A 173 -19.39 -6.94 -7.25
N ARG A 174 -19.80 -6.99 -5.98
CA ARG A 174 -18.95 -6.63 -4.84
C ARG A 174 -17.70 -7.49 -4.78
N GLU A 175 -17.84 -8.81 -4.89
CA GLU A 175 -16.71 -9.74 -4.87
C GLU A 175 -15.74 -9.48 -6.03
N GLN A 176 -16.28 -9.27 -7.23
CA GLN A 176 -15.48 -8.97 -8.41
C GLN A 176 -14.69 -7.67 -8.22
N ARG A 177 -15.33 -6.58 -7.80
CA ARG A 177 -14.67 -5.28 -7.56
C ARG A 177 -13.62 -5.39 -6.47
N LEU A 178 -13.88 -6.14 -5.41
CA LEU A 178 -12.93 -6.40 -4.35
C LEU A 178 -11.70 -7.17 -4.86
N LEU A 179 -11.88 -8.19 -5.72
CA LEU A 179 -10.78 -8.94 -6.31
C LEU A 179 -9.87 -8.03 -7.16
N ILE A 180 -10.47 -7.19 -8.01
CA ILE A 180 -9.74 -6.22 -8.84
C ILE A 180 -8.94 -5.25 -7.97
N TRP A 181 -9.58 -4.70 -6.93
CA TRP A 181 -8.92 -3.76 -6.01
C TRP A 181 -7.78 -4.40 -5.22
N LYS A 182 -7.99 -5.63 -4.72
CA LYS A 182 -6.94 -6.41 -4.06
C LYS A 182 -5.75 -6.66 -4.98
N HIS A 183 -6.00 -7.09 -6.22
CA HIS A 183 -4.94 -7.31 -7.19
C HIS A 183 -4.15 -6.02 -7.45
N TYR A 184 -4.83 -4.89 -7.64
CA TYR A 184 -4.19 -3.58 -7.80
C TYR A 184 -3.29 -3.21 -6.62
N ALA A 185 -3.80 -3.27 -5.39
CA ALA A 185 -3.05 -2.90 -4.18
C ALA A 185 -1.79 -3.76 -4.02
N ILE A 186 -1.88 -5.05 -4.33
CA ILE A 186 -0.75 -5.98 -4.27
C ILE A 186 0.24 -5.71 -5.41
N ALA A 187 -0.23 -5.55 -6.65
CA ALA A 187 0.61 -5.26 -7.80
C ALA A 187 1.39 -3.94 -7.62
N LEU A 188 0.71 -2.88 -7.19
CA LEU A 188 1.30 -1.56 -6.90
C LEU A 188 2.43 -1.68 -5.87
N THR A 189 2.18 -2.38 -4.77
CA THR A 189 3.15 -2.50 -3.69
C THR A 189 4.33 -3.40 -4.06
N HIS A 190 4.13 -4.42 -4.88
CA HIS A 190 5.23 -5.18 -5.47
C HIS A 190 6.14 -4.30 -6.34
N HIS A 191 5.57 -3.45 -7.20
CA HIS A 191 6.35 -2.50 -7.99
C HIS A 191 7.11 -1.49 -7.11
N LEU A 192 6.48 -0.97 -6.06
CA LEU A 192 7.14 -0.07 -5.08
C LEU A 192 8.28 -0.75 -4.30
N VAL A 193 8.14 -2.04 -3.97
CA VAL A 193 9.21 -2.84 -3.33
C VAL A 193 10.37 -3.07 -4.30
N ASP A 194 10.10 -3.44 -5.55
CA ASP A 194 11.13 -3.66 -6.57
C ASP A 194 11.93 -2.39 -6.84
N LEU A 195 11.26 -1.24 -6.90
CA LEU A 195 11.92 0.05 -7.12
C LEU A 195 12.87 0.41 -5.97
N ASN A 196 12.48 0.14 -4.73
CA ASN A 196 13.29 0.43 -3.55
C ASN A 196 14.42 -0.58 -3.30
N THR A 197 14.31 -1.79 -3.83
CA THR A 197 15.36 -2.82 -3.71
C THR A 197 16.41 -2.70 -4.80
N ASN A 198 16.00 -2.33 -6.02
CA ASN A 198 16.91 -2.15 -7.15
C ASN A 198 17.65 -0.80 -7.11
N SER A 199 17.05 0.26 -6.56
CA SER A 199 17.72 1.56 -6.37
C SER A 199 18.90 1.52 -5.39
N ARG A 200 19.00 0.47 -4.55
CA ARG A 200 20.07 0.28 -3.56
C ARG A 200 21.28 -0.50 -4.08
N LYS A 201 21.25 -0.96 -5.32
CA LYS A 201 22.34 -1.74 -5.96
C LYS A 201 23.23 -0.92 -6.90
N CYS A 202 23.01 0.40 -6.99
CA CYS A 202 23.88 1.33 -7.70
C CYS A 202 24.68 2.17 -6.70
#